data_AF-A0A835MS39-F1
#
_entry.id   AF-A0A835MS39-F1
#
_cell.length_a   1.000
_cell.length_b   1.000
_cell.length_c   1.000
_cell.angle_alpha   90.00
_cell.angle_beta   90.00
_cell.angle_gamma   90.00
#
_symmetry.space_group_name_H-M   'P 1'
#
loop_
_entity.id
_entity.type
_entity.pdbx_description
1 polymer ?
#
loop_
_entity_poly.entity_id
_entity_poly.type
_entity_poly.pdbx_seq_one_letter_code
_entity_poly.pdbx_strand_id
1 'polypeptide(L)'
;MTRILDLARPKVLLNSSKSNFCKSMFLAATSLLFKIRVLTSNYKRFIVTSGEIPIRSYQVVVAATRDMGIGKDGRLPWRLPSDLKFFKEITLGTTDPVKQNAVLMGRKTWESIPIRHRPLPGRLNVVLTRSCEIKNEENVVTCGSISSALEMLAKAPYCFSIDKVFVIGGGQILRETLNGPRCDAIHITRIETSVECDTFIPSIDFSMFQPWYSSPLLVENGIQYSFVTYVHVRNSEDGTTARKTEGKCNDVKSNSNTFEVENFSFLPKMIFEKRDNLSIRVPEDQMAHDGSNFYDLDENLKKGFHKYLEIRGIKPSTTNFLHEYISTKTVEIMWDG
;
A
#
# COMPACT_ATOMS: atom_id res chain seq x y z
N MET A 1 4.72 73.83 50.37
CA MET A 1 5.58 73.16 51.37
C MET A 1 5.89 71.76 50.87
N THR A 2 7.03 71.51 50.21
CA THR A 2 8.37 71.22 50.78
C THR A 2 8.67 69.70 50.86
N ARG A 3 9.52 69.24 49.91
CA ARG A 3 10.60 68.21 50.01
C ARG A 3 10.19 66.71 50.04
N ILE A 4 10.69 65.83 49.15
CA ILE A 4 12.07 65.43 48.75
C ILE A 4 12.93 64.96 49.93
N LEU A 5 13.27 63.67 49.97
CA LEU A 5 14.55 63.02 50.34
C LEU A 5 14.39 61.53 49.95
N ASP A 6 15.00 61.00 48.89
CA ASP A 6 16.40 60.60 48.64
C ASP A 6 16.95 59.42 49.47
N LEU A 7 17.78 58.63 48.78
CA LEU A 7 18.70 57.52 49.16
C LEU A 7 18.27 56.16 48.58
N ALA A 8 19.08 55.40 47.82
CA ALA A 8 20.42 55.62 47.28
C ALA A 8 20.67 54.63 46.12
N ARG A 9 21.47 55.05 45.14
CA ARG A 9 22.07 54.21 44.09
C ARG A 9 23.29 53.45 44.64
N PRO A 10 23.67 52.32 44.03
CA PRO A 10 25.08 52.00 43.85
C PRO A 10 25.47 52.19 42.37
N LYS A 11 26.38 53.15 42.13
CA LYS A 11 27.41 53.05 41.08
C LYS A 11 28.49 52.11 41.62
N VAL A 12 29.08 51.28 40.75
CA VAL A 12 30.50 50.86 40.73
C VAL A 12 30.65 49.86 39.56
N LEU A 13 31.13 50.37 38.42
CA LEU A 13 32.49 50.21 37.86
C LEU A 13 32.49 49.15 36.75
N LEU A 14 32.54 49.66 35.51
CA LEU A 14 33.17 48.94 34.41
C LEU A 14 34.59 48.56 34.85
N ASN A 15 34.86 47.26 34.90
CA ASN A 15 36.21 46.77 34.77
C ASN A 15 36.23 45.72 33.65
N SER A 16 37.11 45.97 32.69
CA SER A 16 37.38 45.14 31.55
C SER A 16 37.96 43.80 31.96
N SER A 17 37.29 42.69 31.64
CA SER A 17 37.98 41.44 31.30
C SER A 17 37.10 40.56 30.40
N LYS A 18 37.37 40.71 29.10
CA LYS A 18 37.58 39.65 28.11
C LYS A 18 36.74 38.37 28.21
N SER A 19 35.93 38.20 27.15
CA SER A 19 35.79 36.97 26.34
C SER A 19 35.74 35.66 27.14
N ASN A 20 34.59 35.02 27.31
CA ASN A 20 34.15 34.02 26.32
C ASN A 20 32.69 33.55 26.49
N PHE A 21 31.87 34.25 27.29
CA PHE A 21 30.53 33.74 27.62
C PHE A 21 29.40 34.18 26.66
N CYS A 22 29.65 35.18 25.79
CA CYS A 22 28.61 35.78 24.94
C CYS A 22 28.56 35.26 23.49
N LYS A 23 29.38 34.25 23.12
CA LYS A 23 29.31 33.63 21.78
C LYS A 23 28.26 32.51 21.69
N SER A 24 27.95 31.83 22.80
CA SER A 24 27.01 30.70 22.83
C SER A 24 25.55 31.12 22.59
N MET A 25 25.09 32.19 23.24
CA MET A 25 23.70 32.68 23.06
C MET A 25 23.45 33.32 21.69
N PHE A 26 24.47 33.94 21.08
CA PHE A 26 24.32 34.60 19.77
C PHE A 26 24.26 33.60 18.60
N LEU A 27 24.93 32.44 18.74
CA LEU A 27 24.85 31.33 17.78
C LEU A 27 23.52 30.56 17.88
N ALA A 28 22.91 30.46 19.07
CA ALA A 28 21.62 29.80 19.25
C ALA A 28 20.46 30.61 18.65
N ALA A 29 20.44 31.94 18.84
CA ALA A 29 19.39 32.81 18.31
C ALA A 29 19.46 32.96 16.78
N THR A 30 20.66 32.95 16.20
CA THR A 30 20.85 32.99 14.74
C THR A 30 20.53 31.65 14.07
N SER A 31 20.77 30.51 14.73
CA SER A 31 20.32 29.18 14.28
C SER A 31 18.79 29.05 14.27
N LEU A 32 18.11 29.60 15.28
CA LEU A 32 16.65 29.59 15.34
C LEU A 32 16.02 30.52 14.29
N LEU A 33 16.58 31.72 14.10
CA LEU A 33 16.14 32.65 13.05
C LEU A 33 16.49 32.14 11.64
N PHE A 34 17.60 31.42 11.45
CA PHE A 34 17.91 30.75 10.19
C PHE A 34 16.97 29.56 9.94
N LYS A 35 16.60 28.78 10.96
CA LYS A 35 15.55 27.75 10.85
C LYS A 35 14.18 28.34 10.51
N ILE A 36 13.79 29.46 11.12
CA ILE A 36 12.54 30.16 10.81
C ILE A 36 12.59 30.78 9.40
N ARG A 37 13.76 31.27 8.95
CA ARG A 37 13.95 31.81 7.60
C ARG A 37 14.04 30.72 6.53
N VAL A 38 14.56 29.54 6.84
CA VAL A 38 14.52 28.35 5.96
C VAL A 38 13.09 27.80 5.89
N LEU A 39 12.35 27.77 7.00
CA LEU A 39 10.94 27.37 7.03
C LEU A 39 10.04 28.34 6.24
N THR A 40 10.30 29.65 6.28
CA THR A 40 9.54 30.65 5.51
C THR A 40 10.00 30.82 4.06
N SER A 41 11.28 30.55 3.75
CA SER A 41 11.79 30.58 2.37
C SER A 41 11.38 29.34 1.57
N ASN A 42 11.27 28.17 2.21
CA ASN A 42 10.65 26.99 1.61
C ASN A 42 9.13 27.16 1.43
N TYR A 43 8.49 28.02 2.23
CA TYR A 43 7.06 28.32 2.10
C TYR A 43 6.72 29.17 0.87
N LYS A 44 7.71 29.89 0.29
CA LYS A 44 7.52 30.73 -0.90
C LYS A 44 7.92 30.06 -2.22
N ARG A 45 8.27 28.77 -2.21
CA ARG A 45 8.63 28.02 -3.42
C ARG A 45 7.60 26.95 -3.83
N PHE A 46 6.37 27.09 -3.39
CA PHE A 46 5.21 26.66 -4.19
C PHE A 46 4.63 27.92 -4.84
N ILE A 47 5.34 28.41 -5.85
CA ILE A 47 4.66 29.20 -6.88
C ILE A 47 3.59 28.25 -7.42
N VAL A 48 2.34 28.69 -7.33
CA VAL A 48 1.20 28.12 -8.06
C VAL A 48 1.54 28.28 -9.55
N THR A 49 2.35 27.37 -10.07
CA THR A 49 2.26 26.97 -11.45
C THR A 49 0.96 26.20 -11.56
N SER A 50 0.13 26.56 -12.52
CA SER A 50 -1.11 25.89 -12.91
C SER A 50 -0.87 24.42 -13.26
N GLY A 51 -0.69 23.59 -12.24
CA GLY A 51 -0.47 22.15 -12.31
C GLY A 51 -1.37 21.53 -11.25
N GLU A 52 -2.14 20.52 -11.66
CA GLU A 52 -3.16 19.87 -10.87
C GLU A 52 -2.66 19.49 -9.47
N ILE A 53 -3.49 19.73 -8.45
CA ILE A 53 -3.19 19.29 -7.08
C ILE A 53 -3.02 17.77 -7.13
N PRO A 54 -1.91 17.21 -6.63
CA PRO A 54 -1.67 15.78 -6.72
C PRO A 54 -2.71 15.02 -5.91
N ILE A 55 -3.67 14.37 -6.56
CA ILE A 55 -4.73 13.59 -5.89
C ILE A 55 -4.14 12.24 -5.45
N ARG A 56 -4.39 11.83 -4.20
CA ARG A 56 -3.93 10.53 -3.66
C ARG A 56 -4.56 9.35 -4.42
N SER A 57 -3.80 8.28 -4.60
CA SER A 57 -4.33 6.95 -4.92
C SER A 57 -4.83 6.25 -3.65
N TYR A 58 -5.52 5.11 -3.81
CA TYR A 58 -6.06 4.32 -2.72
C TYR A 58 -5.98 2.82 -3.00
N GLN A 59 -6.22 2.02 -1.97
CA GLN A 59 -6.37 0.56 -2.06
C GLN A 59 -7.76 0.18 -1.55
N VAL A 60 -8.33 -0.91 -2.04
CA VAL A 60 -9.62 -1.43 -1.57
C VAL A 60 -9.37 -2.60 -0.61
N VAL A 61 -10.13 -2.66 0.48
CA VAL A 61 -10.19 -3.84 1.36
C VAL A 61 -11.64 -4.27 1.51
N VAL A 62 -11.97 -5.50 1.11
CA VAL A 62 -13.35 -6.00 1.09
C VAL A 62 -13.41 -7.51 1.30
N ALA A 63 -14.49 -8.00 1.88
CA ALA A 63 -14.84 -9.42 1.86
C ALA A 63 -16.08 -9.60 0.97
N ALA A 64 -16.06 -10.55 0.04
CA ALA A 64 -17.17 -10.76 -0.89
C ALA A 64 -17.36 -12.23 -1.24
N THR A 65 -18.61 -12.62 -1.48
CA THR A 65 -18.96 -13.95 -2.03
C THR A 65 -18.52 -14.09 -3.49
N ARG A 66 -18.63 -15.30 -4.04
CA ARG A 66 -18.41 -15.59 -5.47
C ARG A 66 -19.18 -14.66 -6.41
N ASP A 67 -20.41 -14.30 -6.02
CA ASP A 67 -21.30 -13.41 -6.78
C ASP A 67 -21.12 -11.94 -6.40
N MET A 68 -20.00 -11.58 -5.76
CA MET A 68 -19.68 -10.22 -5.32
C MET A 68 -20.68 -9.63 -4.31
N GLY A 69 -21.31 -10.49 -3.51
CA GLY A 69 -22.16 -10.11 -2.37
C GLY A 69 -21.32 -9.74 -1.15
N ILE A 70 -21.61 -8.61 -0.50
CA ILE A 70 -20.80 -8.05 0.60
C ILE A 70 -21.59 -7.79 1.88
N GLY A 71 -22.91 -7.93 1.85
CA GLY A 71 -23.78 -7.48 2.92
C GLY A 71 -25.19 -8.01 2.83
N LYS A 72 -25.83 -8.15 3.99
CA LYS A 72 -27.26 -8.44 4.17
C LYS A 72 -27.79 -7.60 5.32
N ASP A 73 -28.92 -6.92 5.13
CA ASP A 73 -29.60 -6.11 6.14
C ASP A 73 -28.66 -5.09 6.85
N GLY A 74 -27.73 -4.52 6.08
CA GLY A 74 -26.75 -3.53 6.58
C GLY A 74 -25.64 -4.09 7.45
N ARG A 75 -25.42 -5.41 7.44
CA ARG A 75 -24.38 -6.11 8.22
C ARG A 75 -23.59 -7.09 7.34
N LEU A 76 -22.45 -7.54 7.83
CA LEU A 76 -21.75 -8.70 7.25
C LEU A 76 -22.58 -9.96 7.54
N PRO A 77 -22.92 -10.78 6.53
CA PRO A 77 -23.74 -11.98 6.72
C PRO A 77 -22.93 -13.18 7.24
N TRP A 78 -21.65 -12.97 7.54
CA TRP A 78 -20.74 -13.95 8.13
C TRP A 78 -20.03 -13.37 9.35
N ARG A 79 -19.45 -14.27 10.16
CA ARG A 79 -18.58 -13.93 11.28
C ARG A 79 -17.24 -14.62 11.15
N LEU A 80 -16.25 -13.86 10.68
CA LEU A 80 -14.90 -14.36 10.42
C LEU A 80 -13.87 -13.53 11.21
N PRO A 81 -13.54 -13.90 12.45
CA PRO A 81 -12.50 -13.22 13.24
C PRO A 81 -11.16 -13.10 12.51
N SER A 82 -10.79 -14.12 11.71
CA SER A 82 -9.55 -14.13 10.94
C SER A 82 -9.55 -13.10 9.80
N ASP A 83 -10.70 -12.88 9.15
CA ASP A 83 -10.90 -11.80 8.17
C ASP A 83 -10.79 -10.41 8.82
N LEU A 84 -11.43 -10.20 9.98
CA LEU A 84 -11.33 -8.94 10.72
C LEU A 84 -9.90 -8.67 11.19
N LYS A 85 -9.15 -9.71 11.56
CA LYS A 85 -7.72 -9.61 11.88
C LYS A 85 -6.92 -9.17 10.66
N PHE A 86 -7.13 -9.80 9.50
CA PHE A 86 -6.49 -9.44 8.24
C PHE A 86 -6.80 -7.99 7.81
N PHE A 87 -8.07 -7.58 7.88
CA PHE A 87 -8.51 -6.21 7.65
C PHE A 87 -7.78 -5.21 8.56
N LYS A 88 -7.72 -5.51 9.86
CA LYS A 88 -7.04 -4.65 10.85
C LYS A 88 -5.54 -4.55 10.53
N GLU A 89 -4.92 -5.67 10.25
CA GLU A 89 -3.49 -5.79 9.93
C GLU A 89 -3.12 -4.97 8.68
N ILE A 90 -3.85 -5.12 7.58
CA ILE A 90 -3.63 -4.34 6.35
C ILE A 90 -3.82 -2.84 6.59
N THR A 91 -4.95 -2.47 7.21
CA THR A 91 -5.31 -1.07 7.32
C THR A 91 -4.53 -0.33 8.41
N LEU A 92 -3.89 -1.02 9.35
CA LEU A 92 -2.97 -0.43 10.34
C LEU A 92 -1.52 -0.39 9.88
N GLY A 93 -1.09 -1.30 9.00
CA GLY A 93 0.30 -1.40 8.58
C GLY A 93 0.78 -0.15 7.85
N THR A 94 1.72 0.58 8.44
CA THR A 94 2.36 1.74 7.80
C THR A 94 3.78 1.42 7.37
N THR A 95 4.24 2.11 6.33
CA THR A 95 5.65 2.11 5.92
C THR A 95 6.49 3.11 6.73
N ASP A 96 5.85 4.16 7.25
CA ASP A 96 6.45 5.16 8.13
C ASP A 96 5.84 5.05 9.54
N PRO A 97 6.64 4.79 10.60
CA PRO A 97 6.13 4.60 11.96
C PRO A 97 5.54 5.86 12.60
N VAL A 98 5.79 7.05 12.04
CA VAL A 98 5.24 8.33 12.55
C VAL A 98 3.91 8.66 11.88
N LYS A 99 3.57 8.01 10.77
CA LYS A 99 2.31 8.21 10.05
C LYS A 99 1.26 7.20 10.50
N GLN A 100 0.01 7.50 10.16
CA GLN A 100 -1.11 6.57 10.22
C GLN A 100 -1.71 6.37 8.83
N ASN A 101 -2.57 5.37 8.65
CA ASN A 101 -3.35 5.22 7.43
C ASN A 101 -4.71 5.91 7.56
N ALA A 102 -5.35 6.19 6.42
CA ALA A 102 -6.74 6.63 6.36
C ALA A 102 -7.64 5.47 5.88
N VAL A 103 -8.80 5.32 6.51
CA VAL A 103 -9.88 4.42 6.07
C VAL A 103 -11.07 5.25 5.64
N LEU A 104 -11.49 5.05 4.39
CA LEU A 104 -12.57 5.78 3.74
C LEU A 104 -13.78 4.87 3.58
N MET A 105 -14.92 5.34 4.07
CA MET A 105 -16.16 4.57 4.01
C MET A 105 -17.41 5.44 3.80
N GLY A 106 -18.48 4.85 3.28
CA GLY A 106 -19.80 5.51 3.24
C GLY A 106 -20.51 5.51 4.60
N ARG A 107 -21.46 6.44 4.78
CA ARG A 107 -22.28 6.57 6.01
C ARG A 107 -22.89 5.26 6.52
N LYS A 108 -23.50 4.44 5.64
CA LYS A 108 -24.14 3.17 6.05
C LYS A 108 -23.11 2.18 6.62
N THR A 109 -21.91 2.12 6.03
CA THR A 109 -20.81 1.28 6.55
C THR A 109 -20.34 1.80 7.90
N TRP A 110 -20.17 3.11 8.03
CA TRP A 110 -19.83 3.76 9.29
C TRP A 110 -20.84 3.48 10.42
N GLU A 111 -22.14 3.41 10.10
CA GLU A 111 -23.20 3.05 11.06
C GLU A 111 -23.27 1.54 11.35
N SER A 112 -22.83 0.69 10.42
CA SER A 112 -22.76 -0.76 10.63
C SER A 112 -21.64 -1.18 11.59
N ILE A 113 -20.60 -0.35 11.74
CA ILE A 113 -19.51 -0.61 12.69
C ILE A 113 -20.04 -0.46 14.12
N PRO A 114 -19.92 -1.48 14.99
CA PRO A 114 -20.38 -1.38 16.38
C PRO A 114 -19.76 -0.18 17.09
N ILE A 115 -20.55 0.54 17.89
CA ILE A 115 -20.13 1.77 18.59
C ILE A 115 -18.82 1.58 19.35
N ARG A 116 -18.62 0.44 20.01
CA ARG A 116 -17.39 0.11 20.75
C ARG A 116 -16.12 -0.03 19.89
N HIS A 117 -16.27 -0.16 18.57
CA HIS A 117 -15.18 -0.29 17.62
C HIS A 117 -15.08 0.92 16.67
N ARG A 118 -15.91 1.95 16.87
CA ARG A 118 -15.95 3.16 16.06
C ARG A 118 -15.53 4.36 16.92
N PRO A 119 -14.60 5.23 16.47
CA PRO A 119 -13.80 5.10 15.25
C PRO A 119 -12.87 3.89 15.25
N LEU A 120 -12.45 3.45 14.06
CA LEU A 120 -11.45 2.39 13.94
C LEU A 120 -10.11 2.92 14.49
N PRO A 121 -9.57 2.38 15.60
CA PRO A 121 -8.43 2.97 16.28
C PRO A 121 -7.16 2.88 15.43
N GLY A 122 -6.25 3.84 15.61
CA GLY A 122 -4.95 3.93 14.92
C GLY A 122 -5.04 4.33 13.45
N ARG A 123 -6.19 4.82 13.00
CA ARG A 123 -6.46 5.24 11.62
C ARG A 123 -7.27 6.53 11.61
N LEU A 124 -7.06 7.35 10.59
CA LEU A 124 -7.97 8.44 10.26
C LEU A 124 -9.23 7.85 9.61
N ASN A 125 -10.39 8.05 10.21
CA ASN A 125 -11.68 7.58 9.70
C ASN A 125 -12.32 8.68 8.86
N VAL A 126 -12.40 8.46 7.54
CA VAL A 126 -13.01 9.38 6.58
C VAL A 126 -14.39 8.85 6.19
N VAL A 127 -15.44 9.57 6.57
CA VAL A 127 -16.82 9.17 6.31
C VAL A 127 -17.42 10.01 5.19
N LEU A 128 -17.81 9.35 4.11
CA LEU A 128 -18.51 9.98 3.01
C LEU A 128 -19.99 10.13 3.35
N THR A 129 -20.42 11.37 3.45
CA THR A 129 -21.81 11.73 3.73
C THR A 129 -22.15 13.09 3.11
N ARG A 130 -23.41 13.24 2.73
CA ARG A 130 -23.99 14.53 2.35
C ARG A 130 -24.75 15.19 3.50
N SER A 131 -24.99 14.47 4.59
CA SER A 131 -25.63 14.99 5.81
C SER A 131 -24.60 15.50 6.80
N CYS A 132 -24.91 16.60 7.48
CA CYS A 132 -24.00 17.28 8.42
C CYS A 132 -24.02 16.66 9.84
N GLU A 133 -24.62 15.48 10.03
CA GLU A 133 -24.98 14.95 11.35
C GLU A 133 -23.88 14.16 12.05
N ILE A 134 -22.80 13.79 11.33
CA ILE A 134 -21.67 13.10 11.92
C ILE A 134 -20.78 14.14 12.59
N LYS A 135 -20.77 14.15 13.93
CA LYS A 135 -19.90 15.03 14.69
C LYS A 135 -18.45 14.70 14.35
N ASN A 136 -17.66 15.75 14.09
CA ASN A 136 -16.23 15.62 13.97
C ASN A 136 -15.69 15.27 15.36
N GLU A 137 -15.22 14.04 15.49
CA GLU A 137 -14.51 13.53 16.65
C GLU A 137 -13.01 13.45 16.32
N GLU A 138 -12.18 13.22 17.33
CA GLU A 138 -10.75 13.00 17.10
C GLU A 138 -10.55 11.81 16.15
N ASN A 139 -9.76 12.00 15.09
CA ASN A 139 -9.55 11.02 14.01
C ASN A 139 -10.79 10.65 13.18
N VAL A 140 -11.85 11.49 13.19
CA VAL A 140 -13.01 11.35 12.31
C VAL A 140 -13.20 12.61 11.48
N VAL A 141 -13.29 12.45 10.16
CA VAL A 141 -13.54 13.55 9.22
C VAL A 141 -14.62 13.16 8.22
N THR A 142 -15.38 14.15 7.77
CA THR A 142 -16.47 13.96 6.81
C THR A 142 -16.13 14.61 5.47
N CYS A 143 -16.53 13.96 4.38
CA CYS A 143 -16.35 14.46 3.01
C CYS A 143 -17.61 14.16 2.17
N GLY A 144 -17.88 14.98 1.16
CA GLY A 144 -19.08 14.82 0.31
C GLY A 144 -18.94 13.77 -0.81
N SER A 145 -17.70 13.42 -1.16
CA SER A 145 -17.37 12.51 -2.28
C SER A 145 -15.97 11.89 -2.13
N ILE A 146 -15.70 10.84 -2.91
CA ILE A 146 -14.37 10.22 -3.03
C ILE A 146 -13.34 11.25 -3.46
N SER A 147 -13.60 11.99 -4.53
CA SER A 147 -12.67 13.02 -5.05
C SER A 147 -12.32 14.05 -3.99
N SER A 148 -13.32 14.59 -3.28
CA SER A 148 -13.08 15.58 -2.21
C SER A 148 -12.24 15.01 -1.05
N ALA A 149 -12.42 13.73 -0.72
CA ALA A 149 -11.64 13.07 0.32
C ALA A 149 -10.18 12.87 -0.11
N LEU A 150 -9.95 12.38 -1.34
CA LEU A 150 -8.60 12.17 -1.86
C LEU A 150 -7.83 13.50 -2.02
N GLU A 151 -8.51 14.57 -2.42
CA GLU A 151 -7.95 15.92 -2.47
C GLU A 151 -7.61 16.46 -1.08
N MET A 152 -8.47 16.24 -0.08
CA MET A 152 -8.20 16.64 1.30
C MET A 152 -6.98 15.88 1.85
N LEU A 153 -6.89 14.57 1.60
CA LEU A 153 -5.78 13.72 2.04
C LEU A 153 -4.46 14.02 1.32
N ALA A 154 -4.51 14.72 0.19
CA ALA A 154 -3.36 15.23 -0.55
C ALA A 154 -2.81 16.56 0.01
N LYS A 155 -3.55 17.25 0.87
CA LYS A 155 -3.19 18.58 1.39
C LYS A 155 -2.72 18.50 2.85
N ALA A 156 -2.05 19.56 3.31
CA ALA A 156 -1.66 19.67 4.70
C ALA A 156 -2.90 19.74 5.61
N PRO A 157 -2.88 19.12 6.80
CA PRO A 157 -1.76 18.39 7.39
C PRO A 157 -1.64 16.92 6.93
N TYR A 158 -2.66 16.37 6.26
CA TYR A 158 -2.75 14.94 5.95
C TYR A 158 -1.69 14.42 4.99
N CYS A 159 -1.17 15.25 4.08
CA CYS A 159 -0.06 14.85 3.22
C CYS A 159 1.21 14.45 4.00
N PHE A 160 1.37 14.95 5.23
CA PHE A 160 2.50 14.63 6.10
C PHE A 160 2.20 13.50 7.11
N SER A 161 0.94 13.31 7.49
CA SER A 161 0.56 12.35 8.54
C SER A 161 -0.10 11.07 8.03
N ILE A 162 -0.57 11.05 6.77
CA ILE A 162 -1.22 9.89 6.15
C ILE A 162 -0.25 9.16 5.23
N ASP A 163 -0.03 7.88 5.51
CA ASP A 163 0.77 6.97 4.70
C ASP A 163 -0.04 6.43 3.52
N LYS A 164 -1.05 5.59 3.78
CA LYS A 164 -1.92 4.99 2.75
C LYS A 164 -3.40 5.33 2.97
N VAL A 165 -4.19 5.22 1.90
CA VAL A 165 -5.64 5.40 1.90
C VAL A 165 -6.31 4.07 1.53
N PHE A 166 -7.22 3.60 2.37
CA PHE A 166 -7.99 2.37 2.14
C PHE A 166 -9.48 2.68 1.99
N VAL A 167 -10.10 2.28 0.89
CA VAL A 167 -11.56 2.29 0.73
C VAL A 167 -12.12 0.97 1.24
N ILE A 168 -13.05 1.04 2.19
CA ILE A 168 -13.53 -0.14 2.94
C ILE A 168 -15.04 -0.40 2.80
N GLY A 169 -15.70 0.25 1.84
CA GLY A 169 -17.14 0.09 1.59
C GLY A 169 -17.98 1.35 1.83
N GLY A 170 -19.30 1.31 1.67
CA GLY A 170 -20.13 0.16 1.30
C GLY A 170 -20.35 0.05 -0.21
N GLY A 171 -21.36 -0.71 -0.62
CA GLY A 171 -21.58 -1.07 -2.03
C GLY A 171 -21.65 0.11 -3.00
N GLN A 172 -22.23 1.25 -2.61
CA GLN A 172 -22.24 2.46 -3.44
C GLN A 172 -20.83 3.01 -3.67
N ILE A 173 -20.02 3.07 -2.62
CA ILE A 173 -18.66 3.58 -2.71
C ILE A 173 -17.79 2.62 -3.53
N LEU A 174 -17.89 1.31 -3.26
CA LEU A 174 -17.13 0.30 -3.98
C LEU A 174 -17.49 0.21 -5.46
N ARG A 175 -18.73 0.55 -5.85
CA ARG A 175 -19.11 0.63 -7.27
C ARG A 175 -18.33 1.70 -8.04
N GLU A 176 -18.00 2.81 -7.38
CA GLU A 176 -17.21 3.90 -7.96
C GLU A 176 -15.70 3.60 -7.88
N THR A 177 -15.26 2.90 -6.83
CA THR A 177 -13.83 2.81 -6.51
C THR A 177 -13.15 1.51 -6.90
N LEU A 178 -13.86 0.37 -6.95
CA LEU A 178 -13.25 -0.97 -7.07
C LEU A 178 -12.38 -1.09 -8.33
N ASN A 179 -12.92 -0.68 -9.47
CA ASN A 179 -12.21 -0.66 -10.76
C ASN A 179 -11.82 0.78 -11.17
N GLY A 180 -11.63 1.67 -10.18
CA GLY A 180 -11.31 3.07 -10.46
C GLY A 180 -9.82 3.25 -10.82
N PRO A 181 -9.46 4.24 -11.65
CA PRO A 181 -8.09 4.43 -12.15
C PRO A 181 -7.07 4.83 -11.06
N ARG A 182 -7.54 5.16 -9.86
CA ARG A 182 -6.72 5.49 -8.68
C ARG A 182 -6.63 4.34 -7.68
N CYS A 183 -7.25 3.20 -7.98
CA CYS A 183 -7.18 2.01 -7.14
C CYS A 183 -5.91 1.23 -7.46
N ASP A 184 -4.91 1.30 -6.58
CA ASP A 184 -3.63 0.63 -6.81
C ASP A 184 -3.68 -0.87 -6.52
N ALA A 185 -4.51 -1.29 -5.58
CA ALA A 185 -4.69 -2.69 -5.19
C ALA A 185 -6.07 -2.99 -4.61
N ILE A 186 -6.50 -4.24 -4.76
CA ILE A 186 -7.72 -4.79 -4.17
C ILE A 186 -7.33 -5.96 -3.27
N HIS A 187 -7.50 -5.80 -1.97
CA HIS A 187 -7.39 -6.87 -0.98
C HIS A 187 -8.77 -7.45 -0.74
N ILE A 188 -9.02 -8.64 -1.27
CA ILE A 188 -10.31 -9.31 -1.19
C ILE A 188 -10.22 -10.61 -0.40
N THR A 189 -11.07 -10.72 0.63
CA THR A 189 -11.39 -12.00 1.25
C THR A 189 -12.49 -12.66 0.42
N ARG A 190 -12.14 -13.69 -0.35
CA ARG A 190 -13.06 -14.41 -1.23
C ARG A 190 -13.81 -15.44 -0.41
N ILE A 191 -15.11 -15.24 -0.20
CA ILE A 191 -15.99 -16.18 0.50
C ILE A 191 -16.51 -17.20 -0.52
N GLU A 192 -16.07 -18.45 -0.37
CA GLU A 192 -16.41 -19.56 -1.27
C GLU A 192 -17.75 -20.21 -0.90
N THR A 193 -18.16 -20.09 0.37
CA THR A 193 -19.46 -20.58 0.84
C THR A 193 -20.59 -19.70 0.30
N SER A 194 -21.67 -20.33 -0.16
CA SER A 194 -22.89 -19.62 -0.57
C SER A 194 -23.54 -18.95 0.63
N VAL A 195 -23.67 -17.62 0.58
CA VAL A 195 -24.27 -16.80 1.63
C VAL A 195 -25.22 -15.79 0.97
N GLU A 196 -26.45 -15.70 1.49
CA GLU A 196 -27.44 -14.75 0.97
C GLU A 196 -27.00 -13.30 1.23
N CYS A 197 -27.05 -12.48 0.18
CA CYS A 197 -26.68 -11.06 0.23
C CYS A 197 -27.76 -10.20 -0.44
N ASP A 198 -27.90 -8.95 0.01
CA ASP A 198 -28.72 -7.92 -0.63
C ASP A 198 -27.89 -6.75 -1.19
N THR A 199 -26.62 -6.68 -0.80
CA THR A 199 -25.70 -5.62 -1.17
C THR A 199 -24.56 -6.23 -1.97
N PHE A 200 -24.41 -5.77 -3.21
CA PHE A 200 -23.45 -6.31 -4.17
C PHE A 200 -22.55 -5.21 -4.75
N ILE A 201 -21.33 -5.60 -5.11
CA ILE A 201 -20.32 -4.76 -5.79
C ILE A 201 -20.09 -5.27 -7.22
N PRO A 202 -19.54 -4.46 -8.13
CA PRO A 202 -19.18 -4.95 -9.46
C PRO A 202 -18.10 -6.04 -9.38
N SER A 203 -17.99 -6.86 -10.42
CA SER A 203 -16.86 -7.78 -10.59
C SER A 203 -15.54 -7.02 -10.74
N ILE A 204 -14.44 -7.62 -10.32
CA ILE A 204 -13.09 -7.08 -10.54
C ILE A 204 -12.80 -7.13 -12.04
N ASP A 205 -12.30 -6.02 -12.59
CA ASP A 205 -11.86 -5.97 -13.99
C ASP A 205 -10.44 -6.55 -14.12
N PHE A 206 -10.35 -7.79 -14.59
CA PHE A 206 -9.06 -8.48 -14.75
C PHE A 206 -8.22 -7.96 -15.94
N SER A 207 -8.74 -7.06 -16.78
CA SER A 207 -7.92 -6.32 -17.73
C SER A 207 -7.10 -5.22 -17.06
N MET A 208 -7.59 -4.69 -15.94
CA MET A 208 -6.91 -3.67 -15.13
C MET A 208 -6.14 -4.27 -13.96
N PHE A 209 -6.52 -5.45 -13.46
CA PHE A 209 -5.99 -6.02 -12.23
C PHE A 209 -5.46 -7.44 -12.40
N GLN A 210 -4.25 -7.69 -11.91
CA GLN A 210 -3.62 -9.01 -11.89
C GLN A 210 -3.44 -9.55 -10.47
N PRO A 211 -3.55 -10.87 -10.26
CA PRO A 211 -3.34 -11.47 -8.94
C PRO A 211 -1.88 -11.34 -8.50
N TRP A 212 -1.66 -10.77 -7.33
CA TRP A 212 -0.35 -10.64 -6.69
C TRP A 212 -0.09 -11.70 -5.63
N TYR A 213 -1.11 -11.99 -4.82
CA TYR A 213 -1.04 -12.93 -3.70
C TYR A 213 -2.36 -13.69 -3.56
N SER A 214 -2.28 -14.97 -3.22
CA SER A 214 -3.42 -15.77 -2.78
C SER A 214 -2.99 -16.64 -1.60
N SER A 215 -3.78 -16.66 -0.53
CA SER A 215 -3.62 -17.66 0.53
C SER A 215 -4.20 -19.01 0.08
N PRO A 216 -3.81 -20.12 0.74
CA PRO A 216 -4.60 -21.35 0.71
C PRO A 216 -6.03 -21.12 1.21
N LEU A 217 -6.91 -22.06 0.91
CA LEU A 217 -8.27 -22.08 1.41
C LEU A 217 -8.28 -22.27 2.93
N LEU A 218 -9.02 -21.41 3.61
CA LEU A 218 -9.22 -21.42 5.06
C LEU A 218 -10.67 -21.81 5.35
N VAL A 219 -10.88 -22.42 6.51
CA VAL A 219 -12.22 -22.75 7.02
C VAL A 219 -12.36 -22.20 8.44
N GLU A 220 -13.34 -21.33 8.66
CA GLU A 220 -13.66 -20.78 9.98
C GLU A 220 -15.18 -20.69 10.12
N ASN A 221 -15.73 -21.21 11.22
CA ASN A 221 -17.18 -21.21 11.47
C ASN A 221 -18.03 -21.81 10.34
N GLY A 222 -17.53 -22.87 9.68
CA GLY A 222 -18.21 -23.53 8.55
C GLY A 222 -18.16 -22.75 7.23
N ILE A 223 -17.44 -21.63 7.18
CA ILE A 223 -17.29 -20.80 5.98
C ILE A 223 -15.89 -21.02 5.41
N GLN A 224 -15.85 -21.32 4.11
CA GLN A 224 -14.63 -21.46 3.33
C GLN A 224 -14.28 -20.11 2.69
N TYR A 225 -13.03 -19.68 2.82
CA TYR A 225 -12.58 -18.42 2.24
C TYR A 225 -11.07 -18.39 1.98
N SER A 226 -10.60 -17.46 1.17
CA SER A 226 -9.18 -17.19 0.94
C SER A 226 -8.90 -15.70 0.91
N PHE A 227 -7.67 -15.30 1.24
CA PHE A 227 -7.20 -13.92 1.08
C PHE A 227 -6.51 -13.78 -0.26
N VAL A 228 -7.00 -12.87 -1.10
CA VAL A 228 -6.42 -12.59 -2.41
C VAL A 228 -6.10 -11.10 -2.51
N THR A 229 -4.95 -10.76 -3.09
CA THR A 229 -4.62 -9.38 -3.46
C THR A 229 -4.43 -9.29 -4.95
N TYR A 230 -5.12 -8.34 -5.56
CA TYR A 230 -4.92 -7.93 -6.94
C TYR A 230 -4.22 -6.58 -6.99
N VAL A 231 -3.35 -6.37 -7.97
CA VAL A 231 -2.63 -5.12 -8.21
C VAL A 231 -3.01 -4.54 -9.57
N HIS A 232 -3.15 -3.22 -9.63
CA HIS A 232 -3.47 -2.54 -10.88
C HIS A 232 -2.28 -2.58 -11.83
N VAL A 233 -2.52 -3.02 -13.06
CA VAL A 233 -1.54 -3.00 -14.15
C VAL A 233 -1.51 -1.59 -14.73
N ARG A 234 -0.38 -0.91 -14.60
CA ARG A 234 -0.17 0.39 -15.27
C ARG A 234 0.58 0.13 -16.56
N ASN A 235 -0.12 0.13 -17.69
CA ASN A 235 0.55 0.10 -18.99
C ASN A 235 1.32 1.42 -19.14
N SER A 236 2.65 1.32 -19.24
CA SER A 236 3.53 2.44 -19.53
C SER A 236 3.36 2.88 -20.98
N GLU A 237 2.23 3.51 -21.29
CA GLU A 237 1.97 4.20 -22.56
C GLU A 237 1.78 5.68 -22.26
N ASP A 238 2.86 6.37 -21.87
CA ASP A 238 2.97 7.81 -22.05
C ASP A 238 4.19 8.10 -22.93
N GLY A 239 3.95 7.98 -24.23
CA GLY A 239 4.94 8.15 -25.28
C GLY A 239 5.28 9.62 -25.48
N THR A 240 6.39 10.07 -24.89
CA THR A 240 7.08 11.27 -25.36
C THR A 240 8.01 10.90 -26.52
N THR A 241 7.57 11.24 -27.72
CA THR A 241 8.29 11.33 -29.00
C THR A 241 9.81 11.45 -28.88
N ALA A 242 10.53 10.33 -28.94
CA ALA A 242 11.98 10.30 -29.05
C ALA A 242 12.39 10.58 -30.51
N ARG A 243 13.00 11.75 -30.74
CA ARG A 243 13.70 12.08 -31.97
C ARG A 243 14.81 11.05 -32.20
N LYS A 244 14.78 10.42 -33.38
CA LYS A 244 15.87 9.61 -33.92
C LYS A 244 17.15 10.47 -33.98
N THR A 245 18.19 10.02 -33.30
CA THR A 245 19.57 10.34 -33.68
C THR A 245 20.38 9.07 -33.52
N GLU A 246 20.93 8.60 -34.63
CA GLU A 246 21.78 7.41 -34.73
C GLU A 246 23.11 7.64 -34.00
N GLY A 247 23.58 6.65 -33.25
CA GLY A 247 24.86 6.74 -32.55
C GLY A 247 25.20 5.57 -31.61
N LYS A 248 25.57 4.44 -32.21
CA LYS A 248 26.54 3.39 -31.78
C LYS A 248 26.61 2.90 -30.30
N CYS A 249 26.45 1.58 -30.20
CA CYS A 249 26.74 0.58 -29.16
C CYS A 249 27.81 0.91 -28.09
N ASN A 250 27.52 0.55 -26.83
CA ASN A 250 28.42 -0.22 -25.95
C ASN A 250 27.66 -0.88 -24.78
N ASP A 251 28.11 -2.09 -24.45
CA ASP A 251 27.59 -3.04 -23.47
C ASP A 251 27.42 -2.51 -22.04
N VAL A 252 26.22 -2.72 -21.46
CA VAL A 252 26.05 -2.88 -20.00
C VAL A 252 24.98 -3.95 -19.75
N LYS A 253 25.39 -5.05 -19.11
CA LYS A 253 24.52 -6.14 -18.64
C LYS A 253 23.44 -5.59 -17.69
N SER A 254 22.18 -5.83 -18.02
CA SER A 254 21.00 -5.47 -17.25
C SER A 254 20.85 -6.34 -16.00
N ASN A 255 20.84 -5.72 -14.82
CA ASN A 255 20.30 -6.32 -13.59
C ASN A 255 18.76 -6.32 -13.67
N SER A 256 18.18 -7.44 -14.10
CA SER A 256 16.72 -7.61 -14.24
C SER A 256 15.97 -7.73 -12.90
N ASN A 257 16.65 -7.90 -11.77
CA ASN A 257 15.99 -8.13 -10.48
C ASN A 257 15.77 -6.86 -9.64
N THR A 258 16.31 -5.71 -10.05
CA THR A 258 16.12 -4.44 -9.30
C THR A 258 14.86 -3.69 -9.76
N PHE A 259 14.41 -3.92 -11.01
CA PHE A 259 13.25 -3.24 -11.60
C PHE A 259 11.89 -3.76 -11.08
N GLU A 260 11.80 -5.01 -10.60
CA GLU A 260 10.52 -5.59 -10.14
C GLU A 260 10.17 -5.22 -8.69
N VAL A 261 11.15 -4.94 -7.83
CA VAL A 261 10.94 -4.72 -6.39
C VAL A 261 10.51 -3.28 -6.08
N GLU A 262 10.98 -2.28 -6.84
CA GLU A 262 10.62 -0.88 -6.61
C GLU A 262 9.16 -0.56 -7.01
N ASN A 263 8.60 -1.30 -7.98
CA ASN A 263 7.26 -1.05 -8.53
C ASN A 263 6.08 -1.42 -7.62
N PHE A 264 6.29 -2.22 -6.56
CA PHE A 264 5.21 -2.68 -5.67
C PHE A 264 5.39 -2.31 -4.19
N SER A 265 6.33 -1.41 -3.88
CA SER A 265 6.61 -0.90 -2.53
C SER A 265 5.40 -0.21 -1.87
N PHE A 266 4.36 0.10 -2.64
CA PHE A 266 3.09 0.64 -2.16
C PHE A 266 2.21 -0.39 -1.41
N LEU A 267 2.46 -1.69 -1.60
CA LEU A 267 1.68 -2.74 -0.93
C LEU A 267 1.95 -2.78 0.58
N PRO A 268 0.97 -3.20 1.41
CA PRO A 268 1.20 -3.46 2.81
C PRO A 268 2.33 -4.48 3.00
N LYS A 269 3.24 -4.22 3.94
CA LYS A 269 4.46 -5.03 4.15
C LYS A 269 4.18 -6.53 4.25
N MET A 270 3.11 -6.92 4.95
CA MET A 270 2.72 -8.32 5.08
C MET A 270 2.27 -8.99 3.78
N ILE A 271 1.73 -8.24 2.82
CA ILE A 271 1.35 -8.79 1.51
C ILE A 271 2.61 -9.02 0.67
N PHE A 272 3.55 -8.09 0.77
CA PHE A 272 4.87 -8.25 0.17
C PHE A 272 5.60 -9.48 0.74
N GLU A 273 5.72 -9.57 2.07
CA GLU A 273 6.42 -10.67 2.77
C GLU A 273 5.73 -12.03 2.62
N LYS A 274 4.40 -12.09 2.43
CA LYS A 274 3.68 -13.36 2.26
C LYS A 274 3.88 -13.99 0.88
N ARG A 275 4.21 -13.22 -0.17
CA ARG A 275 4.56 -13.78 -1.48
C ARG A 275 5.85 -14.61 -1.38
N ASP A 276 6.87 -14.07 -0.71
CA ASP A 276 8.16 -14.74 -0.52
C ASP A 276 8.04 -16.00 0.35
N ASN A 277 7.12 -16.01 1.32
CA ASN A 277 6.87 -17.18 2.17
C ASN A 277 6.02 -18.28 1.52
N LEU A 278 5.19 -17.95 0.53
CA LEU A 278 4.40 -18.94 -0.20
C LEU A 278 5.28 -19.81 -1.12
N SER A 279 6.40 -19.26 -1.58
CA SER A 279 7.46 -20.00 -2.28
C SER A 279 8.21 -21.03 -1.42
N ILE A 280 7.97 -21.10 -0.09
CA ILE A 280 8.75 -21.95 0.84
C ILE A 280 7.88 -23.05 1.51
N ARG A 281 6.59 -23.20 1.17
CA ARG A 281 5.76 -24.29 1.73
C ARG A 281 4.91 -24.97 0.66
N VAL A 282 5.52 -25.89 -0.06
CA VAL A 282 4.81 -27.02 -0.67
C VAL A 282 4.91 -28.18 0.32
N PRO A 283 3.79 -28.64 0.93
CA PRO A 283 3.76 -29.92 1.60
C PRO A 283 4.00 -31.02 0.56
N GLU A 284 5.06 -31.80 0.74
CA GLU A 284 5.16 -33.12 0.13
C GLU A 284 3.96 -33.93 0.62
N ASP A 285 2.94 -34.11 -0.23
CA ASP A 285 2.23 -35.38 -0.30
C ASP A 285 1.21 -35.41 -1.45
N GLN A 286 1.35 -36.47 -2.25
CA GLN A 286 0.39 -37.04 -3.19
C GLN A 286 0.04 -36.23 -4.44
N MET A 287 0.73 -36.52 -5.55
CA MET A 287 0.12 -37.06 -6.77
C MET A 287 1.19 -37.79 -7.60
N ALA A 288 1.02 -39.09 -7.79
CA ALA A 288 1.77 -39.86 -8.77
C ALA A 288 1.32 -39.42 -10.17
N HIS A 289 2.20 -38.75 -10.91
CA HIS A 289 2.02 -38.55 -12.35
C HIS A 289 3.14 -39.31 -13.07
N ASP A 290 2.74 -40.25 -13.93
CA ASP A 290 3.62 -40.96 -14.85
C ASP A 290 4.01 -39.99 -15.97
N GLY A 291 5.28 -39.61 -16.01
CA GLY A 291 5.87 -38.69 -16.98
C GLY A 291 7.24 -39.21 -17.37
N SER A 292 7.52 -39.22 -18.69
CA SER A 292 8.70 -39.80 -19.32
C SER A 292 10.02 -39.44 -18.62
N ASN A 293 10.85 -40.46 -18.40
CA ASN A 293 12.02 -40.42 -17.54
C ASN A 293 13.16 -39.64 -18.22
N PHE A 294 14.01 -38.95 -17.44
CA PHE A 294 15.15 -38.17 -17.93
C PHE A 294 16.07 -38.94 -18.91
N TYR A 295 16.13 -40.25 -18.75
CA TYR A 295 16.92 -41.13 -19.60
C TYR A 295 16.41 -41.22 -21.05
N ASP A 296 15.16 -40.80 -21.31
CA ASP A 296 14.52 -40.83 -22.63
C ASP A 296 14.78 -39.57 -23.49
N LEU A 297 15.45 -38.54 -22.94
CA LEU A 297 15.80 -37.33 -23.68
C LEU A 297 16.95 -37.56 -24.67
N ASP A 298 16.99 -36.79 -25.77
CA ASP A 298 18.13 -36.83 -26.70
C ASP A 298 19.41 -36.24 -26.07
N GLU A 299 20.57 -36.68 -26.58
CA GLU A 299 21.89 -36.37 -26.03
C GLU A 299 22.26 -34.88 -26.08
N ASN A 300 21.73 -34.11 -27.03
CA ASN A 300 22.00 -32.68 -27.09
C ASN A 300 21.23 -31.93 -26.01
N LEU A 301 19.99 -32.36 -25.74
CA LEU A 301 19.17 -31.79 -24.68
C LEU A 301 19.71 -32.13 -23.29
N LYS A 302 20.18 -33.38 -23.09
CA LYS A 302 20.88 -33.81 -21.86
C LYS A 302 22.14 -32.99 -21.57
N LYS A 303 22.93 -32.69 -22.61
CA LYS A 303 24.12 -31.84 -22.52
C LYS A 303 23.80 -30.37 -22.25
N GLY A 304 22.78 -29.82 -22.92
CA GLY A 304 22.31 -28.47 -22.66
C GLY A 304 21.84 -28.29 -21.22
N PHE A 305 21.13 -29.28 -20.70
CA PHE A 305 20.66 -29.31 -19.32
C PHE A 305 21.79 -29.38 -18.29
N HIS A 306 22.79 -30.24 -18.50
CA HIS A 306 23.96 -30.31 -17.63
C HIS A 306 24.75 -28.99 -17.61
N LYS A 307 24.93 -28.37 -18.78
CA LYS A 307 25.61 -27.08 -18.91
C LYS A 307 24.84 -25.95 -18.19
N TYR A 308 23.52 -25.97 -18.23
CA TYR A 308 22.67 -25.03 -17.49
C TYR A 308 22.86 -25.17 -15.96
N LEU A 309 22.88 -26.40 -15.44
CA LEU A 309 23.09 -26.66 -14.02
C LEU A 309 24.50 -26.29 -13.56
N GLU A 310 25.51 -26.55 -14.39
CA GLU A 310 26.90 -26.20 -14.12
C GLU A 310 27.12 -24.69 -14.01
N ILE A 311 26.55 -23.89 -14.92
CA ILE A 311 26.61 -22.41 -14.87
C ILE A 311 25.98 -21.87 -13.58
N ARG A 312 24.99 -22.57 -13.03
CA ARG A 312 24.26 -22.16 -11.82
C ARG A 312 24.83 -22.76 -10.53
N GLY A 313 25.91 -23.56 -10.61
CA GLY A 313 26.53 -24.20 -9.45
C GLY A 313 25.64 -25.25 -8.77
N ILE A 314 24.65 -25.78 -9.49
CA ILE A 314 23.70 -26.77 -8.98
C ILE A 314 24.27 -28.16 -9.24
N LYS A 315 24.58 -28.93 -8.19
CA LYS A 315 25.02 -30.32 -8.32
C LYS A 315 23.81 -31.19 -8.68
N PRO A 316 23.87 -32.02 -9.75
CA PRO A 316 22.77 -32.90 -10.10
C PRO A 316 22.65 -34.00 -9.04
N SER A 317 21.67 -33.91 -8.15
CA SER A 317 21.18 -35.04 -7.37
C SER A 317 19.86 -35.52 -7.95
N THR A 318 19.79 -36.82 -8.18
CA THR A 318 18.68 -37.60 -8.73
C THR A 318 17.37 -37.38 -7.97
N THR A 319 16.58 -36.38 -8.36
CA THR A 319 15.12 -36.47 -8.65
C THR A 319 14.50 -35.10 -8.98
N ASN A 320 13.75 -35.09 -10.10
CA ASN A 320 12.62 -34.21 -10.45
C ASN A 320 12.74 -32.70 -10.75
N PHE A 321 13.92 -32.17 -11.08
CA PHE A 321 13.99 -30.80 -11.64
C PHE A 321 13.35 -30.67 -13.05
N LEU A 322 13.46 -31.71 -13.89
CA LEU A 322 12.89 -31.68 -15.26
C LEU A 322 11.37 -31.85 -15.29
N HIS A 323 10.80 -32.60 -14.36
CA HIS A 323 9.36 -32.74 -14.21
C HIS A 323 8.72 -31.39 -13.81
N GLU A 324 9.42 -30.62 -12.98
CA GLU A 324 9.02 -29.28 -12.54
C GLU A 324 9.14 -28.25 -13.67
N TYR A 325 10.21 -28.31 -14.47
CA TYR A 325 10.44 -27.41 -15.61
C TYR A 325 9.50 -27.65 -16.79
N ILE A 326 9.18 -28.90 -17.11
CA ILE A 326 8.26 -29.24 -18.21
C ILE A 326 6.81 -28.87 -17.82
N SER A 327 6.39 -29.10 -16.57
CA SER A 327 5.06 -28.68 -16.10
C SER A 327 4.85 -27.17 -16.15
N THR A 328 5.87 -26.37 -15.88
CA THR A 328 5.77 -24.90 -15.93
C THR A 328 5.78 -24.35 -17.36
N LYS A 329 6.53 -24.96 -18.29
CA LYS A 329 6.58 -24.51 -19.69
C LYS A 329 5.46 -25.02 -20.59
N THR A 330 4.81 -26.13 -20.27
CA THR A 330 3.71 -26.66 -21.11
C THR A 330 2.47 -25.74 -21.06
N VAL A 331 2.38 -24.87 -20.06
CA VAL A 331 1.33 -23.82 -19.97
C VAL A 331 1.61 -22.64 -20.91
N GLU A 332 2.86 -22.36 -21.28
CA GLU A 332 3.23 -21.27 -22.20
C GLU A 332 3.05 -21.61 -23.69
N ILE A 333 2.96 -22.89 -24.07
CA ILE A 333 2.87 -23.30 -25.49
C ILE A 333 1.41 -23.49 -25.96
N MET A 334 0.43 -23.50 -25.05
CA MET A 334 -1.00 -23.60 -25.42
C MET A 334 -1.70 -22.25 -25.67
N TRP A 335 -0.97 -21.13 -25.69
CA TRP A 335 -1.51 -19.78 -25.94
C TRP A 335 -0.80 -19.02 -27.07
N ASP A 336 -0.20 -19.74 -28.02
CA ASP A 336 0.24 -19.19 -29.32
C ASP A 336 -0.07 -20.20 -30.45
N GLY A 337 -1.36 -20.49 -30.63
CA GLY A 337 -1.91 -21.30 -31.73
C GLY A 337 -3.16 -20.66 -32.31
#